data_AF-A0A8H6XKA1-F1
#
_entry.id   AF-A0A8H6XKA1-F1
#
_cell.length_a   1.000
_cell.length_b   1.000
_cell.length_c   1.000
_cell.angle_alpha   90.00
_cell.angle_beta   90.00
_cell.angle_gamma   90.00
#
_symmetry.space_group_name_H-M   'P 1'
#
loop_
_entity.id
_entity.type
_entity.pdbx_description
1 polymer ?
#
loop_
_entity_poly.entity_id
_entity_poly.type
_entity_poly.pdbx_seq_one_letter_code
_entity_poly.pdbx_strand_id
1 'polypeptide(L)'
;MEAFGSAFAGLPYFNPLMMVNRSETCAATKLAQCRFLGVNMNDISEKFHRGPEHSPDLTEDEWRARKTVIEQVERLTETQHLPWLPILSKYEIARGSAKKERDWGHLLFINGTTTRYLLVMIFPDECQCGNFSHHDYDALTKYHANKLLCLAKYIWHTEQPPDWIRATYLTPTSGYNIPTAFVQWLQKEHNDGTALAGLKRCYHIDVKDVVPALTLSEVERIDAVLKRSEAEKTPVAVRNALIGKEKPDVHGEAWKAGVVRSCAFCDTMPAPGGILKLMTCSRCKLVQYCSKECQAKAWPAHKHFCKKPTA
;
A
#
# COMPACT_ATOMS: atom_id res chain seq x y z
N MET A 1 -7.60 -16.12 -2.91
CA MET A 1 -8.85 -15.34 -2.83
C MET A 1 -9.86 -15.66 -3.93
N GLU A 2 -9.48 -15.79 -5.20
CA GLU A 2 -10.48 -16.04 -6.27
C GLU A 2 -11.22 -17.39 -6.11
N ALA A 3 -10.53 -18.45 -5.68
CA ALA A 3 -11.16 -19.75 -5.39
C ALA A 3 -12.16 -19.68 -4.21
N PHE A 4 -11.79 -19.02 -3.11
CA PHE A 4 -12.66 -18.84 -1.94
C PHE A 4 -13.82 -17.87 -2.22
N GLY A 5 -13.56 -16.77 -2.94
CA GLY A 5 -14.59 -15.83 -3.35
C GLY A 5 -15.60 -16.43 -4.32
N SER A 6 -15.16 -17.37 -5.19
CA SER A 6 -16.06 -18.09 -6.11
C SER A 6 -17.11 -18.93 -5.40
N ALA A 7 -16.82 -19.46 -4.20
CA ALA A 7 -17.77 -20.29 -3.44
C ALA A 7 -18.96 -19.48 -2.91
N PHE A 8 -18.74 -18.19 -2.62
CA PHE A 8 -19.75 -17.29 -2.07
C PHE A 8 -20.35 -16.32 -3.09
N ALA A 9 -19.79 -16.28 -4.31
CA ALA A 9 -20.17 -15.31 -5.34
C ALA A 9 -21.58 -15.47 -5.93
N GLY A 10 -22.26 -16.59 -5.61
CA GLY A 10 -23.66 -16.84 -5.95
C GLY A 10 -24.64 -16.44 -4.84
N LEU A 11 -24.17 -16.01 -3.67
CA LEU A 11 -25.04 -15.56 -2.60
C LEU A 11 -25.59 -14.16 -2.90
N PRO A 12 -26.90 -13.93 -2.69
CA PRO A 12 -27.45 -12.58 -2.75
C PRO A 12 -26.72 -11.69 -1.75
N TYR A 13 -26.43 -10.44 -2.13
CA TYR A 13 -25.71 -9.42 -1.34
C TYR A 13 -24.21 -9.66 -1.08
N PHE A 14 -23.59 -10.66 -1.72
CA PHE A 14 -22.14 -10.86 -1.58
C PHE A 14 -21.34 -9.71 -2.22
N ASN A 15 -20.63 -8.93 -1.40
CA ASN A 15 -19.68 -7.92 -1.84
C ASN A 15 -18.24 -8.46 -1.69
N PRO A 16 -17.43 -8.47 -2.77
CA PRO A 16 -16.03 -8.90 -2.73
C PRO A 16 -15.15 -8.25 -1.66
N LEU A 17 -15.45 -7.01 -1.30
CA LEU A 17 -14.70 -6.27 -0.30
C LEU A 17 -14.97 -6.80 1.11
N MET A 18 -16.01 -7.61 1.33
CA MET A 18 -16.29 -8.26 2.62
C MET A 18 -15.27 -9.34 2.98
N MET A 19 -14.50 -9.85 2.01
CA MET A 19 -13.42 -10.80 2.27
C MET A 19 -12.12 -10.06 2.60
N VAL A 20 -11.81 -9.93 3.89
CA VAL A 20 -10.55 -9.32 4.31
C VAL A 20 -9.42 -10.33 4.22
N ASN A 21 -8.51 -10.11 3.27
CA ASN A 21 -7.24 -10.81 3.23
C ASN A 21 -6.19 -9.97 4.00
N ARG A 22 -5.68 -10.49 5.11
CA ARG A 22 -4.63 -9.82 5.90
C ARG A 22 -3.27 -9.78 5.19
N SER A 23 -3.06 -10.64 4.19
CA SER A 23 -1.90 -10.59 3.30
C SER A 23 -2.22 -9.90 1.96
N GLU A 24 -3.28 -9.08 1.90
CA GLU A 24 -3.57 -8.30 0.70
C GLU A 24 -2.50 -7.23 0.48
N THR A 25 -1.99 -7.15 -0.74
CA THR A 25 -0.97 -6.19 -1.13
C THR A 25 -1.53 -4.96 -1.85
N CYS A 26 -2.82 -4.92 -2.14
CA CYS A 26 -3.49 -3.79 -2.79
C CYS A 26 -3.96 -2.75 -1.77
N ALA A 27 -3.26 -1.62 -1.67
CA ALA A 27 -3.61 -0.53 -0.76
C ALA A 27 -5.02 0.02 -1.02
N ALA A 28 -5.44 0.17 -2.28
CA ALA A 28 -6.78 0.62 -2.62
C ALA A 28 -7.88 -0.31 -2.09
N THR A 29 -7.65 -1.63 -2.13
CA THR A 29 -8.59 -2.61 -1.57
C THR A 29 -8.62 -2.49 -0.04
N LYS A 30 -7.46 -2.42 0.61
CA LYS A 30 -7.37 -2.31 2.07
C LYS A 30 -7.98 -1.04 2.63
N LEU A 31 -7.75 0.11 2.01
CA LEU A 31 -8.35 1.37 2.43
C LEU A 31 -9.86 1.40 2.17
N ALA A 32 -10.33 0.85 1.04
CA ALA A 32 -11.76 0.67 0.82
C ALA A 32 -12.38 -0.25 1.89
N GLN A 33 -11.71 -1.34 2.26
CA GLN A 33 -12.16 -2.22 3.34
C GLN A 33 -12.19 -1.52 4.69
N CYS A 34 -11.22 -0.66 5.00
CA CYS A 34 -11.25 0.16 6.22
C CYS A 34 -12.47 1.08 6.24
N ARG A 35 -12.80 1.68 5.08
CA ARG A 35 -14.00 2.51 4.92
C ARG A 35 -15.29 1.74 5.15
N PHE A 36 -15.43 0.54 4.59
CA PHE A 36 -16.71 -0.20 4.63
C PHE A 36 -16.87 -1.14 5.83
N LEU A 37 -15.77 -1.66 6.39
CA LEU A 37 -15.79 -2.69 7.44
C LEU A 37 -15.16 -2.23 8.75
N GLY A 38 -14.57 -1.03 8.79
CA GLY A 38 -13.81 -0.52 9.91
C GLY A 38 -12.34 -0.97 9.91
N VAL A 39 -11.53 -0.22 10.66
CA VAL A 39 -10.07 -0.40 10.72
C VAL A 39 -9.65 -1.69 11.43
N ASN A 40 -10.37 -2.09 12.49
CA ASN A 40 -10.03 -3.28 13.29
C ASN A 40 -10.11 -4.58 12.47
N MET A 41 -11.06 -4.67 11.53
CA MET A 41 -11.17 -5.83 10.63
C MET A 41 -9.95 -5.97 9.71
N ASN A 42 -9.23 -4.87 9.48
CA ASN A 42 -8.11 -4.79 8.55
C ASN A 42 -6.74 -4.87 9.21
N ASP A 43 -6.71 -4.90 10.54
CA ASP A 43 -5.51 -5.04 11.35
C ASP A 43 -4.72 -6.31 10.97
N ILE A 44 -3.42 -6.11 10.76
CA ILE A 44 -2.46 -7.17 10.41
C ILE A 44 -1.52 -7.53 11.55
N SER A 45 -1.63 -6.96 12.76
CA SER A 45 -0.74 -7.28 13.89
C SER A 45 -0.68 -8.79 14.17
N GLU A 46 -1.80 -9.51 14.03
CA GLU A 46 -1.82 -10.98 14.23
C GLU A 46 -0.86 -11.74 13.28
N LYS A 47 -0.58 -11.19 12.08
CA LYS A 47 0.42 -11.75 11.15
C LYS A 47 1.84 -11.76 11.75
N PHE A 48 2.14 -10.78 12.59
CA PHE A 48 3.46 -10.58 13.20
C PHE A 48 3.54 -11.10 14.65
N HIS A 49 2.40 -11.43 15.27
CA HIS A 49 2.37 -12.20 16.52
C HIS A 49 2.68 -13.69 16.32
N ARG A 50 2.40 -14.22 15.13
CA ARG A 50 2.77 -15.58 14.71
C ARG A 50 4.24 -15.62 14.27
N GLY A 51 4.79 -16.78 13.92
CA GLY A 51 6.14 -16.86 13.36
C GLY A 51 6.22 -16.49 11.87
N PRO A 52 7.44 -16.27 11.33
CA PRO A 52 7.67 -15.90 9.94
C PRO A 52 7.12 -16.92 8.93
N GLU A 53 6.97 -18.20 9.32
CA GLU A 53 6.38 -19.26 8.50
C GLU A 53 4.92 -18.99 8.09
N HIS A 54 4.23 -18.10 8.81
CA HIS A 54 2.87 -17.65 8.49
C HIS A 54 2.83 -16.43 7.54
N SER A 55 3.99 -15.95 7.09
CA SER A 55 4.15 -14.79 6.20
C SER A 55 4.99 -15.15 4.96
N PRO A 56 4.52 -16.06 4.10
CA PRO A 56 5.29 -16.54 2.94
C PRO A 56 5.57 -15.46 1.88
N ASP A 57 4.95 -14.29 2.00
CA ASP A 57 5.15 -13.13 1.14
C ASP A 57 6.35 -12.24 1.56
N LEU A 58 6.99 -12.54 2.69
CA LEU A 58 8.14 -11.82 3.24
C LEU A 58 9.31 -12.78 3.49
N THR A 59 10.54 -12.29 3.31
CA THR A 59 11.72 -12.98 3.85
C THR A 59 11.73 -12.91 5.38
N GLU A 60 12.51 -13.76 6.04
CA GLU A 60 12.63 -13.74 7.50
C GLU A 60 13.14 -12.37 8.00
N ASP A 61 14.13 -11.78 7.32
CA ASP A 61 14.66 -10.45 7.66
C ASP A 61 13.61 -9.35 7.44
N GLU A 62 12.89 -9.40 6.31
CA GLU A 62 11.78 -8.49 6.02
C GLU A 62 10.69 -8.57 7.10
N TRP A 63 10.39 -9.78 7.57
CA TRP A 63 9.41 -10.04 8.62
C TRP A 63 9.88 -9.51 9.97
N ARG A 64 11.12 -9.81 10.39
CA ARG A 64 11.72 -9.35 11.65
C ARG A 64 11.75 -7.82 11.71
N ALA A 65 12.22 -7.17 10.64
CA ALA A 65 12.25 -5.72 10.57
C ALA A 65 10.85 -5.09 10.75
N ARG A 66 9.83 -5.67 10.11
CA ARG A 66 8.44 -5.18 10.21
C ARG A 66 7.84 -5.41 11.59
N LYS A 67 8.07 -6.59 12.17
CA LYS A 67 7.63 -6.91 13.53
C LYS A 67 8.21 -5.91 14.53
N THR A 68 9.51 -5.63 14.45
CA THR A 68 10.18 -4.65 15.32
C THR A 68 9.52 -3.27 15.24
N VAL A 69 9.10 -2.83 14.05
CA VAL A 69 8.41 -1.54 13.89
C VAL A 69 6.99 -1.59 14.45
N ILE A 70 6.23 -2.66 14.18
CA ILE A 70 4.85 -2.82 14.67
C ILE A 70 4.82 -2.80 16.21
N GLU A 71 5.69 -3.59 16.86
CA GLU A 71 5.78 -3.63 18.32
C GLU A 71 6.17 -2.26 18.92
N GLN A 72 7.02 -1.50 18.22
CA GLN A 72 7.35 -0.14 18.65
C GLN A 72 6.13 0.78 18.58
N VAL A 73 5.38 0.77 17.47
CA VAL A 73 4.18 1.60 17.30
C VAL A 73 3.09 1.20 18.28
N GLU A 74 2.87 -0.08 18.54
CA GLU A 74 1.92 -0.58 19.54
C GLU A 74 2.24 -0.02 20.93
N ARG A 75 3.51 -0.03 21.36
CA ARG A 75 3.92 0.60 22.63
C ARG A 75 3.66 2.11 22.68
N LEU A 76 3.66 2.81 21.53
CA LEU A 76 3.30 4.23 21.51
C LEU A 76 1.81 4.44 21.79
N THR A 77 0.97 3.50 21.35
CA THR A 77 -0.49 3.61 21.44
C THR A 77 -1.02 3.38 22.84
N GLU A 78 -0.31 2.64 23.69
CA GLU A 78 -0.63 2.48 25.11
C GLU A 78 -0.67 3.83 25.86
N THR A 79 0.02 4.84 25.32
CA THR A 79 0.07 6.20 25.89
C THR A 79 -0.93 7.19 25.26
N GLN A 80 -1.68 6.78 24.23
CA GLN A 80 -2.58 7.65 23.46
C GLN A 80 -4.04 7.18 23.57
N HIS A 81 -5.01 8.09 23.35
CA HIS A 81 -6.44 7.75 23.40
C HIS A 81 -6.95 6.96 22.18
N LEU A 82 -6.22 6.94 21.06
CA LEU A 82 -6.59 6.18 19.86
C LEU A 82 -5.40 5.37 19.33
N PRO A 83 -5.56 4.05 19.09
CA PRO A 83 -4.48 3.22 18.61
C PRO A 83 -4.19 3.45 17.12
N TRP A 84 -2.92 3.25 16.76
CA TRP A 84 -2.40 3.12 15.41
C TRP A 84 -2.43 1.64 15.04
N LEU A 85 -3.20 1.31 14.00
CA LEU A 85 -3.38 -0.07 13.56
C LEU A 85 -2.59 -0.30 12.27
N PRO A 86 -1.69 -1.30 12.21
CA PRO A 86 -1.06 -1.66 10.96
C PRO A 86 -2.09 -2.30 10.03
N ILE A 87 -2.18 -1.82 8.79
CA ILE A 87 -3.14 -2.36 7.80
C ILE A 87 -2.46 -2.90 6.55
N LEU A 88 -1.21 -2.53 6.30
CA LEU A 88 -0.38 -3.00 5.19
C LEU A 88 1.06 -3.21 5.65
N SER A 89 1.72 -4.24 5.10
CA SER A 89 3.13 -4.56 5.38
C SER A 89 4.03 -4.63 4.15
N LYS A 90 3.46 -4.92 2.98
CA LYS A 90 4.13 -4.81 1.68
C LYS A 90 3.03 -4.60 0.66
N TYR A 91 3.02 -3.44 0.00
CA TYR A 91 1.87 -3.06 -0.80
C TYR A 91 2.23 -2.32 -2.08
N GLU A 92 1.34 -2.45 -3.04
CA GLU A 92 1.24 -1.59 -4.21
C GLU A 92 -0.07 -0.79 -4.12
N ILE A 93 -0.12 0.36 -4.79
CA ILE A 93 -1.28 1.26 -4.74
C ILE A 93 -2.55 0.56 -5.21
N ALA A 94 -2.46 -0.14 -6.33
CA ALA A 94 -3.53 -1.00 -6.82
C ALA A 94 -2.93 -2.26 -7.42
N ARG A 95 -3.64 -3.39 -7.34
CA ARG A 95 -3.12 -4.68 -7.80
C ARG A 95 -2.59 -4.61 -9.24
N GLY A 96 -1.33 -5.02 -9.43
CA GLY A 96 -0.62 -4.99 -10.70
C GLY A 96 -0.11 -3.60 -11.13
N SER A 97 -0.18 -2.58 -10.27
CA SER A 97 0.35 -1.24 -10.56
C SER A 97 1.87 -1.15 -10.34
N ALA A 98 2.42 -1.87 -9.35
CA ALA A 98 3.85 -1.90 -9.12
C ALA A 98 4.56 -2.65 -10.24
N LYS A 99 5.48 -1.95 -10.93
CA LYS A 99 6.30 -2.49 -12.02
C LYS A 99 7.75 -2.69 -11.60
N LYS A 100 8.21 -1.90 -10.66
CA LYS A 100 9.57 -1.86 -10.14
C LYS A 100 9.56 -1.98 -8.62
N GLU A 101 10.67 -2.41 -8.03
CA GLU A 101 10.81 -2.51 -6.57
C GLU A 101 10.51 -1.18 -5.86
N ARG A 102 10.92 -0.05 -6.44
CA ARG A 102 10.58 1.29 -5.92
C ARG A 102 9.08 1.61 -5.83
N ASP A 103 8.23 0.89 -6.57
CA ASP A 103 6.79 1.13 -6.57
C ASP A 103 6.09 0.44 -5.38
N TRP A 104 6.81 -0.38 -4.61
CA TRP A 104 6.30 -1.03 -3.41
C TRP A 104 6.47 -0.16 -2.17
N GLY A 105 5.40 -0.04 -1.39
CA GLY A 105 5.44 0.52 -0.04
C GLY A 105 5.56 -0.58 1.01
N HIS A 106 5.93 -0.18 2.23
CA HIS A 106 6.22 -1.11 3.33
C HIS A 106 5.10 -1.09 4.38
N LEU A 107 5.26 -0.41 5.50
CA LEU A 107 4.26 -0.40 6.58
C LEU A 107 3.37 0.83 6.51
N LEU A 108 2.06 0.59 6.48
CA LEU A 108 1.06 1.65 6.66
C LEU A 108 0.24 1.38 7.92
N PHE A 109 0.21 2.37 8.78
CA PHE A 109 -0.64 2.43 9.95
C PHE A 109 -1.73 3.48 9.73
N ILE A 110 -2.91 3.21 10.28
CA ILE A 110 -4.06 4.11 10.25
C ILE A 110 -4.57 4.31 11.68
N ASN A 111 -5.05 5.51 11.99
CA ASN A 111 -5.71 5.75 13.27
C ASN A 111 -7.18 5.32 13.26
N GLY A 112 -7.81 5.27 14.43
CA GLY A 112 -9.22 4.90 14.58
C GLY A 112 -10.22 5.75 13.79
N THR A 113 -9.90 7.02 13.51
CA THR A 113 -10.79 7.93 12.74
C THR A 113 -10.57 7.87 11.24
N THR A 114 -9.59 7.10 10.75
CA THR A 114 -9.21 7.01 9.33
C THR A 114 -8.74 8.31 8.68
N THR A 115 -8.47 9.36 9.47
CA THR A 115 -8.01 10.65 8.96
C THR A 115 -6.50 10.82 9.01
N ARG A 116 -5.81 10.07 9.88
CA ARG A 116 -4.37 10.22 10.09
C ARG A 116 -3.65 8.93 9.73
N TYR A 117 -2.52 9.07 9.04
CA TYR A 117 -1.75 7.95 8.51
C TYR A 117 -0.31 8.03 8.98
N LEU A 118 0.27 6.88 9.29
CA LEU A 118 1.70 6.74 9.58
C LEU A 118 2.31 5.75 8.59
N LEU A 119 3.27 6.23 7.80
CA LEU A 119 4.03 5.43 6.84
C LEU A 119 5.45 5.18 7.38
N VAL A 120 5.87 3.92 7.41
CA VAL A 120 7.24 3.55 7.74
C VAL A 120 7.85 2.74 6.60
N MET A 121 8.85 3.31 5.94
CA MET A 121 9.62 2.64 4.90
C MET A 121 10.83 1.94 5.50
N ILE A 122 10.97 0.64 5.28
CA ILE A 122 12.17 -0.12 5.69
C ILE A 122 13.14 -0.25 4.50
N PHE A 123 14.36 0.24 4.66
CA PHE A 123 15.38 0.19 3.62
C PHE A 123 16.60 -0.62 4.08
N PRO A 124 17.42 -1.15 3.15
CA PRO A 124 18.72 -1.72 3.49
C PRO A 124 19.67 -0.63 4.02
N ASP A 125 20.85 -1.02 4.48
CA ASP A 125 21.86 -0.06 4.93
C ASP A 125 22.42 0.80 3.80
N GLU A 126 22.80 2.01 4.17
CA GLU A 126 23.55 2.93 3.30
C GLU A 126 24.94 2.31 3.03
N CYS A 127 25.26 2.01 1.78
CA CYS A 127 26.56 1.45 1.40
C CYS A 127 27.66 2.49 1.54
N GLN A 128 28.82 2.10 2.07
CA GLN A 128 30.03 2.95 2.13
C GLN A 128 30.76 3.08 0.77
N CYS A 129 30.16 2.63 -0.33
CA CYS A 129 30.81 2.50 -1.64
C CYS A 129 30.86 3.79 -2.50
N GLY A 130 30.52 4.95 -1.95
CA GLY A 130 30.56 6.23 -2.68
C GLY A 130 29.54 6.35 -3.83
N ASN A 131 28.62 5.40 -3.96
CA ASN A 131 27.56 5.41 -4.97
C ASN A 131 26.27 5.99 -4.34
N PHE A 132 25.88 7.19 -4.76
CA PHE A 132 24.74 7.94 -4.20
C PHE A 132 23.36 7.25 -4.33
N SER A 133 23.29 6.08 -4.95
CA SER A 133 22.11 5.19 -5.00
C SER A 133 21.51 4.76 -3.63
N HIS A 134 22.12 5.17 -2.51
CA HIS A 134 21.67 4.97 -1.13
C HIS A 134 21.01 6.21 -0.49
N HIS A 135 20.86 7.33 -1.20
CA HIS A 135 20.27 8.57 -0.66
C HIS A 135 18.85 8.91 -1.17
N ASP A 136 18.25 8.02 -1.97
CA ASP A 136 16.89 8.23 -2.48
C ASP A 136 15.80 7.86 -1.45
N TYR A 137 16.18 7.44 -0.24
CA TYR A 137 15.22 7.04 0.82
C TYR A 137 14.28 8.18 1.18
N ASP A 138 14.82 9.41 1.26
CA ASP A 138 14.04 10.61 1.49
C ASP A 138 13.01 10.83 0.37
N ALA A 139 13.46 10.77 -0.89
CA ALA A 139 12.62 10.97 -2.06
C ALA A 139 11.55 9.87 -2.19
N LEU A 140 11.92 8.60 -2.00
CA LEU A 140 11.01 7.46 -2.01
C LEU A 140 9.98 7.53 -0.89
N THR A 141 10.40 7.90 0.32
CA THR A 141 9.49 8.02 1.47
C THR A 141 8.47 9.13 1.23
N LYS A 142 8.91 10.32 0.78
CA LYS A 142 8.01 11.42 0.40
C LYS A 142 7.10 11.05 -0.77
N TYR A 143 7.61 10.32 -1.76
CA TYR A 143 6.84 9.84 -2.90
C TYR A 143 5.71 8.92 -2.45
N HIS A 144 6.02 7.89 -1.65
CA HIS A 144 5.02 6.97 -1.12
C HIS A 144 4.03 7.64 -0.18
N ALA A 145 4.48 8.62 0.62
CA ALA A 145 3.60 9.40 1.49
C ALA A 145 2.57 10.21 0.68
N ASN A 146 3.00 10.97 -0.32
CA ASN A 146 2.09 11.70 -1.22
C ASN A 146 1.13 10.74 -1.93
N LYS A 147 1.65 9.62 -2.43
CA LYS A 147 0.88 8.64 -3.18
C LYS A 147 -0.23 8.00 -2.36
N LEU A 148 0.07 7.64 -1.10
CA LEU A 148 -0.92 7.14 -0.16
C LEU A 148 -1.93 8.21 0.24
N LEU A 149 -1.49 9.44 0.50
CA LEU A 149 -2.42 10.52 0.86
C LEU A 149 -3.34 10.90 -0.30
N CYS A 150 -2.85 10.88 -1.54
CA CYS A 150 -3.68 10.97 -2.74
C CYS A 150 -4.68 9.81 -2.82
N LEU A 151 -4.25 8.57 -2.59
CA LEU A 151 -5.15 7.41 -2.59
C LEU A 151 -6.23 7.54 -1.51
N ALA A 152 -5.87 7.93 -0.29
CA ALA A 152 -6.81 8.16 0.80
C ALA A 152 -7.81 9.26 0.43
N LYS A 153 -7.33 10.42 -0.05
CA LYS A 153 -8.19 11.52 -0.51
C LYS A 153 -9.12 11.09 -1.64
N TYR A 154 -8.66 10.21 -2.53
CA TYR A 154 -9.47 9.63 -3.59
C TYR A 154 -10.59 8.74 -3.04
N ILE A 155 -10.28 7.87 -2.07
CA ILE A 155 -11.24 6.92 -1.49
C ILE A 155 -12.26 7.63 -0.58
N TRP A 156 -11.83 8.63 0.19
CA TRP A 156 -12.63 9.33 1.20
C TRP A 156 -13.24 10.65 0.70
N HIS A 157 -13.30 10.87 -0.62
CA HIS A 157 -13.73 12.14 -1.22
C HIS A 157 -15.16 12.60 -0.89
N THR A 158 -16.03 11.70 -0.43
CA THR A 158 -17.43 11.95 -0.06
C THR A 158 -17.68 12.01 1.44
N GLU A 159 -16.69 11.66 2.24
CA GLU A 159 -16.81 11.53 3.71
C GLU A 159 -15.75 12.40 4.38
N GLN A 160 -15.26 11.99 5.55
CA GLN A 160 -14.19 12.68 6.25
C GLN A 160 -12.89 12.56 5.45
N PRO A 161 -12.37 13.65 4.84
CA PRO A 161 -11.11 13.59 4.12
C PRO A 161 -9.96 13.28 5.09
N PRO A 162 -8.86 12.69 4.60
CA PRO A 162 -7.68 12.53 5.42
C PRO A 162 -7.14 13.90 5.85
N ASP A 163 -6.63 14.01 7.07
CA ASP A 163 -5.98 15.22 7.58
C ASP A 163 -4.54 15.30 7.05
N TRP A 164 -3.75 14.27 7.35
CA TRP A 164 -2.33 14.24 7.04
C TRP A 164 -1.75 12.83 7.03
N ILE A 165 -0.55 12.71 6.47
CA ILE A 165 0.33 11.56 6.62
C ILE A 165 1.66 11.99 7.26
N ARG A 166 2.12 11.21 8.23
CA ARG A 166 3.46 11.29 8.78
C ARG A 166 4.27 10.12 8.26
N ALA A 167 5.47 10.36 7.79
CA ALA A 167 6.29 9.33 7.18
C ALA A 167 7.72 9.36 7.72
N THR A 168 8.33 8.18 7.84
CA THR A 168 9.75 8.02 8.16
C THR A 168 10.30 6.79 7.46
N TYR A 169 11.61 6.61 7.52
CA TYR A 169 12.26 5.38 7.08
C TYR A 169 13.35 4.92 8.03
N LEU A 170 13.60 3.62 8.01
CA LEU A 170 14.46 2.91 8.94
C LEU A 170 15.39 1.96 8.20
N THR A 171 16.57 1.71 8.78
CA THR A 171 17.61 0.83 8.22
C THR A 171 18.12 -0.14 9.28
N PRO A 172 18.81 -1.23 8.89
CA PRO A 172 19.45 -2.12 9.86
C PRO A 172 20.41 -1.40 10.82
N THR A 173 21.16 -0.40 10.35
CA THR A 173 22.08 0.42 11.16
C THR A 173 21.36 1.14 12.30
N SER A 174 20.10 1.55 12.12
CA SER A 174 19.31 2.15 13.20
C SER A 174 18.67 1.11 14.12
N GLY A 175 18.93 -0.19 13.91
CA GLY A 175 18.24 -1.29 14.57
C GLY A 175 16.75 -1.32 14.27
N TYR A 176 16.33 -0.71 13.15
CA TYR A 176 14.92 -0.43 12.85
C TYR A 176 14.18 0.33 13.97
N ASN A 177 14.88 1.14 14.76
CA ASN A 177 14.27 1.93 15.82
C ASN A 177 13.65 3.23 15.27
N ILE A 178 12.38 3.46 15.58
CA ILE A 178 11.68 4.70 15.26
C ILE A 178 12.34 5.85 16.04
N PRO A 179 12.77 6.94 15.38
CA PRO A 179 13.43 8.04 16.07
C PRO A 179 12.56 8.59 17.21
N THR A 180 13.14 8.77 18.41
CA THR A 180 12.41 9.31 19.58
C THR A 180 11.73 10.64 19.28
N ALA A 181 12.38 11.48 18.49
CA ALA A 181 11.82 12.77 18.13
C ALA A 181 10.64 12.65 17.14
N PHE A 182 10.61 11.61 16.30
CA PHE A 182 9.42 11.27 15.51
C PHE A 182 8.27 10.79 16.38
N VAL A 183 8.56 9.99 17.42
CA VAL A 183 7.56 9.56 18.42
C VAL A 183 6.95 10.74 19.18
N GLN A 184 7.79 11.62 19.72
CA GLN A 184 7.33 12.83 20.41
C GLN A 184 6.50 13.71 19.50
N TRP A 185 6.88 13.77 18.22
CA TRP A 185 6.14 14.52 17.23
C TRP A 185 4.82 13.85 16.84
N LEU A 186 4.76 12.51 16.76
CA LEU A 186 3.52 11.76 16.53
C LEU A 186 2.45 12.07 17.57
N GLN A 187 2.85 12.31 18.82
CA GLN A 187 1.96 12.68 19.93
C GLN A 187 1.40 14.10 19.82
N LYS A 188 2.00 14.98 18.99
CA LYS A 188 1.48 16.35 18.80
C LYS A 188 0.29 16.33 17.83
N GLU A 189 -0.83 16.88 18.29
CA GLU A 189 -2.09 17.06 17.53
C GLU A 189 -1.92 18.01 16.33
N HIS A 190 -1.11 19.07 16.50
CA HIS A 190 -0.86 20.09 15.48
C HIS A 190 0.62 20.17 15.13
N ASN A 191 0.91 20.46 13.86
CA ASN A 191 2.25 20.77 13.40
C ASN A 191 2.43 22.29 13.40
N ASP A 192 3.31 22.81 14.26
CA ASP A 192 3.72 24.21 14.29
C ASP A 192 4.80 24.54 13.24
N GLY A 193 5.18 23.58 12.39
CA GLY A 193 6.16 23.74 11.30
C GLY A 193 7.61 23.86 11.78
N THR A 194 7.83 24.39 12.98
CA THR A 194 9.12 24.57 13.63
C THR A 194 9.70 23.25 14.16
N ALA A 195 8.86 22.29 14.55
CA ALA A 195 9.31 21.01 15.11
C ALA A 195 10.01 20.08 14.10
N LEU A 196 9.79 20.23 12.78
CA LEU A 196 10.35 19.31 11.76
C LEU A 196 11.74 19.71 11.26
N ALA A 197 12.13 20.98 11.39
CA ALA A 197 13.34 21.53 10.75
C ALA A 197 14.65 20.88 11.23
N GLY A 198 14.63 20.20 12.38
CA GLY A 198 15.77 19.42 12.91
C GLY A 198 15.64 17.90 12.79
N LEU A 199 14.50 17.38 12.33
CA LEU A 199 14.22 15.95 12.30
C LEU A 199 14.61 15.34 10.95
N LYS A 200 15.84 14.86 10.86
CA LYS A 200 16.27 14.04 9.72
C LYS A 200 15.33 12.83 9.60
N ARG A 201 15.01 12.43 8.36
CA ARG A 201 14.22 11.22 8.03
C ARG A 201 12.75 11.24 8.48
N CYS A 202 12.20 12.42 8.79
CA CYS A 202 10.81 12.57 9.24
C CYS A 202 10.07 13.53 8.31
N TYR A 203 8.86 13.16 7.88
CA TYR A 203 8.07 13.94 6.94
C TYR A 203 6.63 14.12 7.44
N HIS A 204 6.10 15.31 7.19
CA HIS A 204 4.69 15.63 7.37
C HIS A 204 4.13 16.09 6.04
N ILE A 205 2.96 15.61 5.68
CA ILE A 205 2.23 16.11 4.52
C ILE A 205 0.78 16.25 4.93
N ASP A 206 0.33 17.50 5.06
CA ASP A 206 -1.10 17.81 5.19
C ASP A 206 -1.80 17.56 3.85
N VAL A 207 -3.08 17.21 3.91
CA VAL A 207 -3.92 16.98 2.71
C VAL A 207 -4.03 18.19 1.79
N LYS A 208 -3.82 19.39 2.33
CA LYS A 208 -3.79 20.66 1.59
C LYS A 208 -2.49 20.86 0.80
N ASP A 209 -1.40 20.26 1.27
CA ASP A 209 -0.05 20.37 0.70
C ASP A 209 0.32 19.12 -0.12
N VAL A 210 -0.63 18.20 -0.31
CA VAL A 210 -0.40 16.95 -1.03
C VAL A 210 -0.05 17.21 -2.49
N VAL A 211 1.04 16.62 -2.95
CA VAL A 211 1.45 16.68 -4.36
C VAL A 211 0.76 15.55 -5.12
N PRO A 212 0.14 15.81 -6.30
CA PRO A 212 -0.46 14.77 -7.13
C PRO A 212 0.56 13.69 -7.49
N ALA A 213 0.29 12.43 -7.13
CA ALA A 213 1.26 11.34 -7.24
C ALA A 213 0.69 10.03 -7.83
N LEU A 214 -0.61 9.98 -8.14
CA LEU A 214 -1.22 8.80 -8.77
C LEU A 214 -1.02 8.85 -10.29
N THR A 215 -0.64 7.73 -10.91
CA THR A 215 -0.63 7.65 -12.37
C THR A 215 -2.05 7.41 -12.91
N LEU A 216 -2.30 7.77 -14.17
CA LEU A 216 -3.59 7.49 -14.82
C LEU A 216 -3.95 5.99 -14.74
N SER A 217 -2.97 5.11 -14.97
CA SER A 217 -3.17 3.66 -14.91
C SER A 217 -3.45 3.16 -13.50
N GLU A 218 -2.95 3.83 -12.46
CA GLU A 218 -3.33 3.51 -11.07
C GLU A 218 -4.75 3.94 -10.78
N VAL A 219 -5.15 5.15 -11.19
CA VAL A 219 -6.52 5.65 -11.05
C VAL A 219 -7.53 4.71 -11.70
N GLU A 220 -7.29 4.26 -12.93
CA GLU A 220 -8.16 3.27 -13.59
C GLU A 220 -8.31 1.97 -12.78
N ARG A 221 -7.24 1.51 -12.15
CA ARG A 221 -7.28 0.30 -11.31
C ARG A 221 -8.01 0.56 -9.99
N ILE A 222 -7.82 1.73 -9.39
CA ILE A 222 -8.54 2.17 -8.18
C ILE A 222 -10.05 2.24 -8.49
N ASP A 223 -10.44 2.85 -9.61
CA ASP A 223 -11.81 2.86 -10.12
C ASP A 223 -12.40 1.43 -10.23
N ALA A 224 -11.64 0.49 -10.78
CA ALA A 224 -12.06 -0.91 -10.89
C ALA A 224 -12.21 -1.60 -9.52
N VAL A 225 -11.41 -1.23 -8.52
CA VAL A 225 -11.53 -1.72 -7.13
C VAL A 225 -12.79 -1.14 -6.49
N LEU A 226 -12.99 0.18 -6.55
CA LEU A 226 -14.10 0.87 -5.87
C LEU A 226 -15.47 0.52 -6.45
N LYS A 227 -15.55 0.16 -7.73
CA LYS A 227 -16.79 -0.39 -8.33
C LYS A 227 -17.20 -1.77 -7.81
N ARG A 228 -16.35 -2.43 -7.02
CA ARG A 228 -16.72 -3.67 -6.34
C ARG A 228 -17.61 -3.38 -5.13
N SER A 229 -17.46 -2.20 -4.53
CA SER A 229 -18.41 -1.61 -3.58
C SER A 229 -19.50 -0.84 -4.31
N GLU A 230 -20.61 -0.58 -3.62
CA GLU A 230 -21.62 0.42 -3.99
C GLU A 230 -21.11 1.86 -3.70
N ALA A 231 -19.79 2.07 -3.79
CA ALA A 231 -19.18 3.37 -3.54
C ALA A 231 -19.66 4.38 -4.59
N GLU A 232 -19.89 5.61 -4.13
CA GLU A 232 -20.19 6.72 -5.03
C GLU A 232 -19.06 6.93 -6.04
N LYS A 233 -19.44 7.32 -7.27
CA LYS A 233 -18.47 7.58 -8.34
C LYS A 233 -17.62 8.80 -7.96
N THR A 234 -16.30 8.61 -7.95
CA THR A 234 -15.37 9.73 -7.72
C THR A 234 -15.54 10.81 -8.79
N PRO A 235 -15.76 12.09 -8.39
CA PRO A 235 -15.86 13.19 -9.33
C PRO A 235 -14.61 13.35 -10.20
N VAL A 236 -14.81 13.71 -11.47
CA VAL A 236 -13.71 13.92 -12.44
C VAL A 236 -12.71 14.97 -11.96
N ALA A 237 -13.18 16.00 -11.25
CA ALA A 237 -12.31 17.03 -10.67
C ALA A 237 -11.34 16.45 -9.63
N VAL A 238 -11.85 15.63 -8.69
CA VAL A 238 -11.02 14.95 -7.68
C VAL A 238 -10.05 13.99 -8.37
N ARG A 239 -10.56 13.23 -9.36
CA ARG A 239 -9.76 12.31 -10.16
C ARG A 239 -8.57 12.99 -10.81
N ASN A 240 -8.79 14.10 -11.51
CA ASN A 240 -7.74 14.80 -12.25
C ASN A 240 -6.76 15.55 -11.33
N ALA A 241 -7.26 16.08 -10.20
CA ALA A 241 -6.43 16.80 -9.25
C ALA A 241 -5.37 15.94 -8.55
N LEU A 242 -5.50 14.61 -8.57
CA LEU A 242 -4.58 13.70 -7.89
C LEU A 242 -3.65 12.95 -8.86
N ILE A 243 -3.81 13.17 -10.17
CA ILE A 243 -2.97 12.54 -11.19
C ILE A 243 -1.64 13.29 -11.30
N GLY A 244 -0.54 12.59 -11.00
CA GLY A 244 0.83 13.08 -11.12
C GLY A 244 1.61 12.33 -12.20
N LYS A 245 2.64 12.98 -12.74
CA LYS A 245 3.57 12.38 -13.73
C LYS A 245 4.94 12.04 -13.17
N GLU A 246 5.31 12.63 -12.04
CA GLU A 246 6.66 12.50 -11.50
C GLU A 246 6.79 11.24 -10.64
N LYS A 247 7.74 10.40 -11.02
CA LYS A 247 8.32 9.38 -10.15
C LYS A 247 9.72 9.87 -9.77
N PRO A 248 10.18 9.63 -8.53
CA PRO A 248 11.55 9.96 -8.18
C PRO A 248 12.50 9.21 -9.11
N ASP A 249 13.48 9.92 -9.67
CA ASP A 249 14.61 9.25 -10.28
C ASP A 249 15.37 8.56 -9.16
N VAL A 250 15.66 7.28 -9.34
CA VAL A 250 16.37 6.48 -8.34
C VAL A 250 17.55 5.84 -9.02
N HIS A 251 18.73 6.04 -8.45
CA HIS A 251 19.97 5.64 -9.11
C HIS A 251 20.28 4.14 -8.92
N GLY A 252 19.73 3.50 -7.87
CA GLY A 252 19.99 2.10 -7.55
C GLY A 252 19.33 1.09 -8.49
N GLU A 253 20.12 0.18 -9.05
CA GLU A 253 19.62 -0.91 -9.92
C GLU A 253 18.63 -1.83 -9.20
N ALA A 254 18.81 -2.05 -7.90
CA ALA A 254 17.84 -2.80 -7.08
C ALA A 254 16.44 -2.17 -7.14
N TRP A 255 16.34 -0.84 -7.10
CA TRP A 255 15.07 -0.11 -7.19
C TRP A 255 14.43 -0.17 -8.57
N LYS A 256 15.23 -0.44 -9.61
CA LYS A 256 14.81 -0.62 -11.00
C LYS A 256 14.59 -2.09 -11.37
N ALA A 257 14.80 -3.03 -10.45
CA ALA A 257 14.47 -4.44 -10.66
C ALA A 257 12.97 -4.59 -10.96
N GLY A 258 12.65 -5.47 -11.91
CA GLY A 258 11.27 -5.71 -12.33
C GLY A 258 10.53 -6.59 -11.34
N VAL A 259 9.26 -6.27 -11.08
CA VAL A 259 8.44 -7.06 -10.18
C VAL A 259 8.02 -8.36 -10.87
N VAL A 260 8.39 -9.49 -10.27
CA VAL A 260 7.95 -10.82 -10.72
C VAL A 260 6.48 -11.01 -10.38
N ARG A 261 5.70 -11.54 -11.32
CA ARG A 261 4.27 -11.80 -11.18
C ARG A 261 3.96 -13.22 -11.63
N SER A 262 2.95 -13.82 -11.02
CA SER A 262 2.42 -15.14 -11.39
C SER A 262 1.11 -15.01 -12.18
N CYS A 263 0.79 -16.05 -12.95
CA CYS A 263 -0.53 -16.20 -13.55
C CYS A 263 -1.59 -16.39 -12.45
N ALA A 264 -2.70 -15.63 -12.50
CA ALA A 264 -3.78 -15.73 -11.51
C ALA A 264 -4.56 -17.06 -11.53
N PHE A 265 -4.36 -17.91 -12.56
CA PHE A 265 -5.04 -19.21 -12.68
C PHE A 265 -4.14 -20.40 -12.31
N CYS A 266 -2.94 -20.47 -12.90
CA CYS A 266 -2.06 -21.64 -12.79
C CYS A 266 -0.79 -21.37 -11.99
N ASP A 267 -0.68 -20.17 -11.39
CA ASP A 267 0.46 -19.71 -10.58
C ASP A 267 1.84 -19.78 -11.24
N THR A 268 1.89 -20.01 -12.56
CA THR A 268 3.14 -20.04 -13.32
C THR A 268 3.86 -18.70 -13.18
N MET A 269 5.11 -18.78 -12.74
CA MET A 269 6.05 -17.67 -12.62
C MET A 269 7.13 -17.78 -13.72
N PRO A 270 7.76 -16.67 -14.13
CA PRO A 270 8.97 -16.76 -14.93
C PRO A 270 10.05 -17.56 -14.21
N ALA A 271 10.83 -18.34 -14.98
CA ALA A 271 12.07 -18.91 -14.47
C ALA A 271 13.02 -17.80 -13.97
N PRO A 272 13.96 -18.09 -13.05
CA PRO A 272 14.96 -17.11 -12.63
C PRO A 272 15.68 -16.48 -13.83
N GLY A 273 15.68 -15.15 -13.93
CA GLY A 273 16.24 -14.41 -15.07
C GLY A 273 15.40 -14.42 -16.35
N GLY A 274 14.27 -15.14 -16.37
CA GLY A 274 13.32 -15.19 -17.47
C GLY A 274 12.27 -14.08 -17.43
N ILE A 275 11.68 -13.78 -18.59
CA ILE A 275 10.55 -12.85 -18.72
C ILE A 275 9.32 -13.65 -19.11
N LEU A 276 8.34 -13.74 -18.21
CA LEU A 276 7.01 -14.28 -18.52
C LEU A 276 6.09 -13.11 -18.83
N LYS A 277 5.73 -12.96 -20.10
CA LYS A 277 4.82 -11.90 -20.54
C LYS A 277 3.38 -12.27 -20.15
N LEU A 278 2.92 -11.75 -19.02
CA LEU A 278 1.54 -11.91 -18.59
C LEU A 278 0.61 -10.91 -19.28
N MET A 279 -0.53 -11.39 -19.76
CA MET A 279 -1.61 -10.59 -20.29
C MET A 279 -2.51 -10.10 -19.16
N THR A 280 -2.73 -8.79 -19.09
CA THR A 280 -3.62 -8.21 -18.09
C THR A 280 -5.07 -8.33 -18.56
N CYS A 281 -5.99 -8.68 -17.66
CA CYS A 281 -7.43 -8.70 -17.95
C CYS A 281 -7.85 -7.36 -18.56
N SER A 282 -8.31 -7.38 -19.81
CA SER A 282 -8.63 -6.16 -20.57
C SER A 282 -9.79 -5.37 -19.96
N ARG A 283 -10.67 -6.03 -19.20
CA ARG A 283 -11.85 -5.44 -18.56
C ARG A 283 -11.51 -4.72 -17.25
N CYS A 284 -10.92 -5.41 -16.26
CA CYS A 284 -10.67 -4.83 -14.94
C CYS A 284 -9.26 -4.26 -14.74
N LYS A 285 -8.28 -4.66 -15.56
CA LYS A 285 -6.87 -4.26 -15.46
C LYS A 285 -6.12 -4.69 -14.17
N LEU A 286 -6.75 -5.49 -13.31
CA LEU A 286 -6.24 -5.86 -11.97
C LEU A 286 -5.53 -7.22 -11.89
N VAL A 287 -5.88 -8.17 -12.76
CA VAL A 287 -5.33 -9.54 -12.73
C VAL A 287 -4.61 -9.85 -14.04
N GLN A 288 -3.66 -10.78 -13.99
CA GLN A 288 -2.82 -11.14 -15.13
C GLN A 288 -2.79 -12.66 -15.33
N TYR A 289 -2.71 -13.07 -16.59
CA TYR A 289 -2.74 -14.47 -17.02
C TYR A 289 -1.61 -14.74 -18.01
N CYS A 290 -1.04 -15.95 -18.00
CA CYS A 290 -0.02 -16.33 -18.99
C CYS A 290 -0.61 -16.57 -20.39
N SER A 291 -1.89 -16.94 -20.48
CA SER A 291 -2.57 -17.24 -21.75
C SER A 291 -4.07 -16.90 -21.73
N LYS A 292 -4.68 -16.82 -22.92
CA LYS A 292 -6.14 -16.65 -23.05
C LYS A 292 -6.89 -17.86 -22.48
N GLU A 293 -6.29 -19.05 -22.56
CA GLU A 293 -6.85 -20.27 -21.98
C GLU A 293 -6.92 -20.18 -20.45
N CYS A 294 -5.85 -19.72 -19.80
CA CYS A 294 -5.86 -19.50 -18.35
C CYS A 294 -6.91 -18.45 -17.95
N GLN A 295 -7.04 -17.38 -18.73
CA GLN A 295 -8.10 -16.39 -18.51
C GLN A 295 -9.50 -17.00 -18.64
N ALA A 296 -9.73 -17.84 -19.66
CA ALA A 296 -11.02 -18.51 -19.87
C ALA A 296 -11.34 -19.50 -18.74
N LYS A 297 -10.35 -20.26 -18.26
CA LYS A 297 -10.50 -21.19 -17.14
C LYS A 297 -10.72 -20.47 -15.80
N ALA A 298 -10.10 -19.32 -15.58
CA ALA A 298 -10.35 -18.49 -14.39
C ALA A 298 -11.67 -17.71 -14.46
N TRP A 299 -12.24 -17.51 -15.65
CA TRP A 299 -13.40 -16.65 -15.86
C TRP A 299 -14.62 -16.96 -14.98
N PRO A 300 -15.01 -18.24 -14.75
CA PRO A 300 -16.13 -18.56 -13.89
C PRO A 300 -16.02 -17.95 -12.48
N ALA A 301 -14.82 -17.95 -11.89
CA ALA A 301 -14.55 -17.31 -10.61
C ALA A 301 -14.34 -15.79 -10.76
N HIS A 302 -13.52 -15.38 -11.73
CA HIS A 302 -13.10 -13.98 -11.89
C HIS A 302 -14.25 -13.02 -12.25
N LYS A 303 -15.25 -13.48 -13.01
CA LYS A 303 -16.34 -12.63 -13.54
C LYS A 303 -17.12 -11.89 -12.46
N HIS A 304 -17.23 -12.47 -11.26
CA HIS A 304 -17.95 -11.90 -10.13
C HIS A 304 -17.26 -10.64 -9.58
N PHE A 305 -15.93 -10.59 -9.70
CA PHE A 305 -15.07 -9.53 -9.18
C PHE A 305 -14.56 -8.57 -10.26
N CYS A 306 -14.84 -8.88 -11.53
CA CYS A 306 -14.32 -8.17 -12.69
C CYS A 306 -15.19 -6.96 -13.03
N LYS A 307 -14.81 -5.79 -12.50
CA LYS A 307 -15.47 -4.51 -12.79
C LYS A 307 -14.61 -3.68 -13.76
N LYS A 308 -15.25 -3.05 -14.75
CA LYS A 308 -14.58 -2.17 -15.71
C LYS A 308 -14.32 -0.81 -15.05
N PRO A 309 -13.12 -0.22 -15.12
CA PRO A 309 -12.86 1.14 -14.65
C PRO A 309 -13.92 2.13 -15.13
N THR A 310 -14.24 3.14 -14.32
CA THR A 310 -14.99 4.32 -14.78
C THR A 310 -14.07 5.13 -15.67
N ALA A 311 -14.54 5.44 -16.88
CA ALA A 311 -13.91 6.48 -17.70
C ALA A 311 -14.19 7.85 -17.07
#